data_AF-W9H7Q5-F1
#
_entry.id   AF-W9H7Q5-F1
#
_cell.length_a   1.000
_cell.length_b   1.000
_cell.length_c   1.000
_cell.angle_alpha   90.00
_cell.angle_beta   90.00
_cell.angle_gamma   90.00
#
_symmetry.space_group_name_H-M   'P 1'
#
loop_
_entity.id
_entity.type
_entity.pdbx_description
1 polymer ?
#
loop_
_entity_poly.entity_id
_entity_poly.type
_entity_poly.pdbx_seq_one_letter_code
_entity_poly.pdbx_strand_id
1 'polypeptide(L)'
;MSKEEPRVFSRDFKLGAVRRLEAGENVSALARELGVARQLIHTWRKRVLEGGPEALRGKGQPHAVPLGSVVVAPASAQARVAELERMIGRQQVDLDFFQRALRHIEGRRQPSVGLGATASTKSSER
;
A
#
# COMPACT_ATOMS: atom_id res chain seq x y z
N MET A 1 -22.86 37.44 11.02
CA MET A 1 -22.01 36.24 10.79
C MET A 1 -21.68 35.65 12.16
N SER A 2 -22.55 34.80 12.68
CA SER A 2 -22.39 34.19 14.01
C SER A 2 -21.15 33.28 13.98
N LYS A 3 -20.15 33.60 14.81
CA LYS A 3 -18.99 32.73 15.02
C LYS A 3 -19.51 31.49 15.74
N GLU A 4 -19.74 30.41 14.99
CA GLU A 4 -19.98 29.10 15.60
C GLU A 4 -18.73 28.73 16.41
N GLU A 5 -18.91 28.63 17.73
CA GLU A 5 -17.86 28.15 18.63
C GLU A 5 -17.32 26.81 18.12
N PRO A 6 -16.00 26.60 18.15
CA PRO A 6 -15.43 25.36 17.66
C PRO A 6 -15.93 24.20 18.52
N ARG A 7 -16.95 23.48 18.04
CA ARG A 7 -17.46 22.25 18.67
C ARG A 7 -16.30 21.28 18.87
N VAL A 8 -15.93 21.05 20.12
CA VAL A 8 -14.84 20.15 20.48
C VAL A 8 -15.41 18.73 20.58
N PHE A 9 -15.09 17.90 19.60
CA PHE A 9 -15.43 16.48 19.62
C PHE A 9 -14.35 15.69 20.36
N SER A 10 -14.77 14.73 21.18
CA SER A 10 -13.87 13.80 21.86
C SER A 10 -13.13 12.93 20.83
N ARG A 11 -11.96 12.41 21.24
CA ARG A 11 -11.14 11.56 20.35
C ARG A 11 -11.89 10.30 19.93
N ASP A 12 -12.53 9.63 20.88
CA ASP A 12 -13.24 8.36 20.63
C ASP A 12 -14.42 8.58 19.68
N PHE A 13 -15.10 9.72 19.79
CA PHE A 13 -16.15 10.12 18.87
C PHE A 13 -15.64 10.28 17.43
N LYS A 14 -14.52 10.99 17.26
CA LYS A 14 -13.89 11.16 15.93
C LYS A 14 -13.44 9.81 15.34
N LEU A 15 -12.87 8.93 16.17
CA LEU A 15 -12.44 7.59 15.74
C LEU A 15 -13.63 6.72 15.34
N GLY A 16 -14.73 6.76 16.09
CA GLY A 16 -15.96 6.06 15.74
C GLY A 16 -16.50 6.51 14.38
N ALA A 17 -16.51 7.83 14.12
CA ALA A 17 -16.93 8.37 12.82
C ALA A 17 -16.01 7.92 11.67
N VAL A 18 -14.69 7.90 11.87
CA VAL A 18 -13.73 7.44 10.85
C VAL A 18 -13.87 5.95 10.58
N ARG A 19 -14.07 5.11 11.61
CA ARG A 19 -14.31 3.65 11.42
C ARG A 19 -15.55 3.37 10.59
N ARG A 20 -16.66 4.08 10.85
CA ARG A 20 -17.90 3.95 10.07
C ARG A 20 -17.73 4.40 8.63
N LEU A 21 -16.96 5.47 8.41
CA LEU A 21 -16.58 5.91 7.07
C LEU A 21 -15.74 4.85 6.33
N GLU A 22 -14.78 4.22 7.02
CA GLU A 22 -13.93 3.15 6.46
C GLU A 22 -14.72 1.87 6.19
N ALA A 23 -15.77 1.61 6.96
CA ALA A 23 -16.74 0.54 6.70
C ALA A 23 -17.60 0.79 5.46
N GLY A 24 -17.46 1.95 4.80
CA GLY A 24 -18.15 2.28 3.55
C GLY A 24 -19.52 2.94 3.73
N GLU A 25 -19.87 3.37 4.95
CA GLU A 25 -21.13 4.09 5.18
C GLU A 25 -21.20 5.41 4.42
N ASN A 26 -22.42 5.79 4.00
CA ASN A 26 -22.62 7.05 3.30
C ASN A 26 -22.33 8.24 4.23
N VAL A 27 -21.33 9.05 3.87
CA VAL A 27 -20.87 10.21 4.66
C VAL A 27 -21.99 11.21 4.94
N SER A 28 -22.95 11.35 4.03
CA SER A 28 -24.07 12.28 4.19
C SER A 28 -25.10 11.78 5.20
N ALA A 29 -25.36 10.47 5.24
CA ALA A 29 -26.20 9.86 6.26
C ALA A 29 -25.49 9.93 7.63
N LEU A 30 -24.20 9.56 7.67
CA LEU A 30 -23.38 9.59 8.87
C LEU A 30 -23.25 11.00 9.47
N ALA A 31 -23.07 12.02 8.62
CA ALA A 31 -23.04 13.42 9.05
C ALA A 31 -24.35 13.88 9.69
N ARG A 32 -25.50 13.47 9.13
CA ARG A 32 -26.82 13.81 9.68
C ARG A 32 -27.07 13.11 11.01
N GLU A 33 -26.71 11.84 11.11
CA GLU A 33 -26.86 11.04 12.34
C GLU A 33 -25.99 11.59 13.48
N LEU A 34 -24.72 11.90 13.18
CA LEU A 34 -23.79 12.41 14.18
C LEU A 34 -23.95 13.91 14.46
N GLY A 35 -24.75 14.64 13.66
CA GLY A 35 -24.87 16.09 13.76
C GLY A 35 -23.57 16.84 13.43
N VAL A 36 -22.74 16.27 12.56
CA VAL A 36 -21.40 16.78 12.21
C VAL A 36 -21.34 17.15 10.73
N ALA A 37 -20.65 18.23 10.39
CA ALA A 37 -20.42 18.56 8.99
C ALA A 37 -19.60 17.47 8.27
N ARG A 38 -20.01 17.08 7.05
CA ARG A 38 -19.29 16.10 6.20
C ARG A 38 -17.78 16.40 6.06
N GLN A 39 -17.43 17.68 5.95
CA GLN A 39 -16.05 18.13 5.80
C GLN A 39 -15.17 17.78 7.01
N LEU A 40 -15.73 17.80 8.23
CA LEU A 40 -15.00 17.41 9.44
C LEU A 40 -14.67 15.92 9.44
N ILE A 41 -15.61 15.08 8.99
CA ILE A 41 -15.42 13.63 8.89
C ILE A 41 -14.27 13.30 7.92
N HIS A 42 -14.22 13.95 6.75
CA HIS A 42 -13.10 13.80 5.81
C HIS A 42 -11.78 14.31 6.39
N THR A 43 -11.80 15.42 7.13
CA THR A 43 -10.62 15.97 7.80
C THR A 43 -10.07 15.00 8.86
N TRP A 44 -10.96 14.37 9.63
CA TRP A 44 -10.55 13.36 10.61
C TRP A 44 -9.96 12.12 9.93
N ARG A 45 -10.56 11.64 8.85
CA ARG A 45 -9.99 10.53 8.05
C ARG A 45 -8.58 10.85 7.57
N LYS A 46 -8.38 12.04 6.98
CA LYS A 46 -7.07 12.48 6.49
C LYS A 46 -6.04 12.50 7.61
N ARG A 47 -6.39 13.02 8.79
CA ARG A 47 -5.50 13.02 9.95
C ARG A 47 -5.16 11.63 10.47
N VAL A 48 -6.13 10.71 10.47
CA VAL A 48 -5.89 9.31 10.86
C VAL A 48 -4.98 8.62 9.85
N LEU A 49 -5.12 8.91 8.56
CA LEU A 49 -4.24 8.36 7.51
C LEU A 49 -2.80 8.88 7.65
N GLU A 50 -2.63 10.16 7.98
CA GLU A 50 -1.31 10.81 8.06
C GLU A 50 -0.55 10.52 9.36
N GLY A 51 -1.24 10.36 10.49
CA GLY A 51 -0.59 10.23 11.80
C GLY A 51 -1.25 9.23 12.75
N GLY A 52 -2.07 8.33 12.22
CA GLY A 52 -2.77 7.32 12.99
C GLY A 52 -3.84 7.90 13.93
N PRO A 53 -4.43 7.06 14.80
CA PRO A 53 -5.50 7.47 15.70
C PRO A 53 -5.05 8.50 16.74
N GLU A 54 -3.75 8.65 16.98
CA GLU A 54 -3.17 9.68 17.89
C GLU A 54 -3.19 11.09 17.28
N ALA A 55 -3.24 11.24 15.96
CA ALA A 55 -3.29 12.53 15.27
C ALA A 55 -4.63 13.29 15.40
N LEU A 56 -5.65 12.66 16.01
CA LEU A 56 -6.96 13.28 16.26
C LEU A 56 -7.02 14.12 17.55
N ARG A 57 -5.90 14.30 18.26
CA ARG A 57 -5.81 15.11 19.48
C ARG A 57 -6.23 16.57 19.28
N GLY A 58 -6.75 17.17 20.36
CA GLY A 58 -7.35 18.50 20.38
C GLY A 58 -6.36 19.63 20.09
N LYS A 59 -6.89 20.74 19.58
CA LYS A 59 -6.14 21.96 19.22
C LYS A 59 -5.50 22.53 20.49
N GLY A 60 -4.17 22.40 20.62
CA GLY A 60 -3.41 22.85 21.79
C GLY A 60 -2.13 22.07 22.08
N GLN A 61 -1.98 20.84 21.55
CA GLN A 61 -0.66 20.19 21.56
C GLN A 61 0.09 20.55 20.29
N PRO A 62 1.21 21.30 20.36
CA PRO A 62 2.02 21.58 19.19
C PRO A 62 2.43 20.26 18.56
N HIS A 63 2.20 20.13 17.26
CA HIS A 63 2.98 19.21 16.44
C HIS A 63 4.43 19.70 16.51
N ALA A 64 5.19 19.20 17.49
CA ALA A 64 6.59 18.94 17.22
C ALA A 64 6.56 17.86 16.15
N VAL A 65 6.56 18.28 14.89
CA VAL A 65 6.89 17.40 13.77
C VAL A 65 8.33 16.99 14.05
N PRO A 66 8.64 15.74 14.46
CA PRO A 66 10.02 15.32 14.38
C PRO A 66 10.19 15.01 12.90
N LEU A 67 10.87 15.92 12.20
CA LEU A 67 11.66 15.54 11.04
C LEU A 67 12.52 14.35 11.50
N GLY A 68 12.11 13.13 11.18
CA GLY A 68 12.71 11.90 11.72
C GLY A 68 11.95 11.16 12.82
N SER A 69 10.62 11.21 12.85
CA SER A 69 9.81 10.24 13.62
C SER A 69 10.07 8.82 13.09
N VAL A 70 11.13 8.17 13.57
CA VAL A 70 11.22 6.71 13.64
C VAL A 70 10.08 6.31 14.55
N VAL A 71 8.91 6.06 13.96
CA VAL A 71 7.83 5.36 14.63
C VAL A 71 8.44 4.00 14.96
N VAL A 72 8.81 3.79 16.21
CA VAL A 72 9.23 2.48 16.69
C VAL A 72 7.98 1.61 16.56
N ALA A 73 7.90 0.90 15.43
CA ALA A 73 6.81 0.01 15.15
C ALA A 73 6.70 -0.99 16.32
N PRO A 74 5.49 -1.36 16.76
CA PRO A 74 5.33 -2.32 17.86
C PRO A 74 6.17 -3.57 17.56
N ALA A 75 6.73 -4.22 18.58
CA ALA A 75 7.66 -5.34 18.40
C ALA A 75 7.13 -6.44 17.44
N SER A 76 5.81 -6.63 17.38
CA SER A 76 5.13 -7.50 16.42
C SER A 76 5.28 -7.05 14.95
N ALA A 77 5.19 -5.75 14.69
CA ALA A 77 5.41 -5.17 13.37
C ALA A 77 6.89 -5.25 12.96
N GLN A 78 7.82 -5.03 13.89
CA GLN A 78 9.26 -5.22 13.63
C GLN A 78 9.61 -6.67 13.31
N ALA A 79 9.02 -7.63 14.05
CA ALA A 79 9.19 -9.05 13.77
C ALA A 79 8.65 -9.43 12.38
N ARG A 80 7.49 -8.88 11.99
CA ARG A 80 6.92 -9.10 10.66
C ARG A 80 7.77 -8.48 9.56
N VAL A 81 8.33 -7.29 9.77
CA VAL A 81 9.27 -6.65 8.82
C VAL A 81 10.51 -7.53 8.65
N ALA A 82 11.13 -7.98 9.73
CA ALA A 82 12.30 -8.85 9.66
C ALA A 82 12.01 -10.19 8.96
N GLU A 83 10.83 -10.76 9.16
CA GLU A 83 10.38 -11.97 8.46
C GLU A 83 10.22 -11.74 6.95
N LEU A 84 9.59 -10.62 6.58
CA LEU A 84 9.40 -10.23 5.19
C LEU A 84 10.73 -9.94 4.50
N GLU A 85 11.65 -9.24 5.15
CA GLU A 85 13.00 -8.98 4.63
C GLU A 85 13.76 -10.29 4.37
N ARG A 86 13.68 -11.27 5.27
CA ARG A 86 14.25 -12.60 5.06
C ARG A 86 13.60 -13.33 3.88
N MET A 87 12.29 -13.18 3.70
CA MET A 87 11.58 -13.80 2.58
C MET A 87 11.97 -13.17 1.24
N ILE A 88 12.06 -11.83 1.19
CA ILE A 88 12.54 -11.08 0.02
C ILE A 88 13.97 -11.52 -0.33
N GLY A 89 14.86 -11.62 0.66
CA GLY A 89 16.22 -12.09 0.44
C GLY A 89 16.28 -13.49 -0.18
N ARG A 90 15.46 -14.44 0.30
CA ARG A 90 15.36 -15.78 -0.29
C ARG A 90 14.83 -15.75 -1.72
N GLN A 91 13.74 -15.02 -1.93
CA GLN A 91 13.14 -14.89 -3.26
C GLN A 91 14.09 -14.23 -4.27
N GLN A 92 14.93 -13.29 -3.84
CA GLN A 92 15.90 -12.64 -4.71
C GLN A 92 16.96 -13.64 -5.21
N VAL A 93 17.44 -14.54 -4.35
CA VAL A 93 18.39 -15.59 -4.74
C VAL A 93 17.77 -16.54 -5.75
N ASP A 94 16.52 -16.96 -5.51
CA ASP A 94 15.79 -17.83 -6.44
C ASP A 94 15.61 -17.15 -7.80
N LEU A 95 15.19 -15.87 -7.81
CA LEU A 95 15.05 -15.09 -9.03
C LEU A 95 16.37 -14.94 -9.78
N ASP A 96 17.47 -14.64 -9.10
CA ASP A 96 18.79 -14.54 -9.72
C ASP A 96 19.23 -15.87 -10.34
N PHE A 97 18.97 -16.98 -9.65
CA PHE A 97 19.21 -18.33 -10.18
C PHE A 97 18.38 -18.60 -11.44
N PHE A 98 17.06 -18.35 -11.40
CA PHE A 98 16.19 -18.56 -12.55
C PHE A 98 16.57 -17.67 -13.73
N GLN A 99 16.91 -16.40 -13.50
CA GLN A 99 17.39 -15.50 -14.55
C GLN A 99 18.68 -16.01 -15.19
N ARG A 100 19.63 -16.53 -14.39
CA ARG A 100 20.87 -17.14 -14.93
C ARG A 100 20.57 -18.40 -15.74
N ALA A 101 19.69 -19.26 -15.26
CA ALA A 101 19.30 -20.49 -15.96
C ALA A 101 18.58 -20.18 -17.29
N LEU A 102 17.66 -19.22 -17.29
CA LEU A 102 16.94 -18.79 -18.48
C LEU A 102 17.88 -18.17 -19.52
N ARG A 103 18.82 -17.28 -19.11
CA ARG A 103 19.84 -16.75 -20.01
C ARG A 103 20.70 -17.83 -20.65
N HIS A 104 21.01 -18.90 -19.90
CA HIS A 104 21.79 -20.03 -20.43
C HIS A 104 21.00 -20.83 -21.47
N ILE A 105 19.69 -21.01 -21.26
CA ILE A 105 18.80 -21.66 -22.23
C ILE A 105 18.61 -20.77 -23.46
N GLU A 106 18.40 -19.47 -23.30
CA GLU A 106 18.32 -18.50 -24.40
C GLU A 106 19.62 -18.42 -25.20
N GLY A 107 20.79 -18.49 -24.55
CA GLY A 107 22.08 -18.59 -25.22
C GLY A 107 22.23 -19.87 -26.05
N ARG A 108 21.66 -20.99 -25.59
CA ARG A 108 21.56 -22.23 -26.38
C ARG A 108 20.50 -22.17 -27.47
N ARG A 109 19.54 -21.26 -27.35
CA ARG A 109 18.42 -21.04 -28.29
C ARG A 109 18.66 -19.89 -29.25
N GLN A 110 19.81 -19.20 -29.19
CA GLN A 110 20.18 -18.26 -30.25
C GLN A 110 20.08 -19.00 -31.58
N PRO A 111 19.43 -18.39 -32.59
CA PRO A 111 19.10 -19.11 -33.79
C PRO A 111 20.42 -19.51 -34.44
N SER A 112 20.46 -20.72 -34.97
CA SER A 112 21.23 -20.98 -36.18
C SER A 112 20.74 -19.98 -37.25
N VAL A 113 21.26 -18.75 -37.20
CA VAL A 113 21.04 -17.73 -38.22
C VAL A 113 21.81 -18.20 -39.44
N GLY A 114 21.08 -18.92 -40.30
CA GLY A 114 21.34 -19.02 -41.72
C GLY A 114 22.28 -20.13 -42.17
N LEU A 115 21.79 -21.38 -42.20
CA LEU A 115 22.04 -22.35 -43.29
C LEU A 115 21.08 -23.56 -43.14
N GLY A 116 19.79 -23.27 -42.92
CA GLY A 116 18.70 -24.21 -43.20
C GLY A 116 18.16 -23.95 -44.59
N ALA A 117 19.02 -24.06 -45.60
CA ALA A 117 18.59 -23.92 -46.99
C ALA A 117 17.74 -25.14 -47.39
N THR A 118 16.48 -24.83 -47.68
CA THR A 118 15.61 -25.48 -48.67
C THR A 118 15.21 -26.94 -48.46
N ALA A 119 13.92 -27.06 -48.13
CA ALA A 119 13.01 -28.13 -48.52
C ALA A 119 13.36 -28.82 -49.86
N SER A 120 13.30 -30.15 -49.88
CA SER A 120 12.49 -30.93 -50.82
C SER A 120 12.76 -32.42 -50.62
N THR A 121 11.83 -33.15 -50.01
CA THR A 121 11.77 -34.60 -50.15
C THR A 121 11.22 -34.91 -51.54
N LYS A 122 12.07 -35.53 -52.36
CA LYS A 122 11.74 -35.98 -53.71
C LYS A 122 10.54 -36.92 -53.63
N SER A 123 9.45 -36.52 -54.26
CA SER A 123 8.24 -37.32 -54.40
C SER A 123 8.53 -38.58 -55.20
N SER A 124 8.03 -39.71 -54.69
CA SER A 124 8.03 -41.02 -55.33
C SER A 124 7.22 -40.98 -56.63
N GLU A 125 7.75 -41.57 -57.71
CA GLU A 125 6.96 -42.04 -58.85
C GLU A 125 7.13 -43.55 -59.01
N ARG A 126 6.10 -44.15 -59.61
CA ARG A 126 5.72 -45.57 -59.61
C ARG A 126 6.31 -46.32 -60.78
#